data_AF-A0AAC9QX61-F1
#
_entry.id   AF-A0AAC9QX61-F1
#
_cell.length_a   1.000
_cell.length_b   1.000
_cell.length_c   1.000
_cell.angle_alpha   90.00
_cell.angle_beta   90.00
_cell.angle_gamma   90.00
#
_symmetry.space_group_name_H-M   'P 1'
#
loop_
_entity.id
_entity.type
_entity.pdbx_description
1 polymer ?
#
loop_
_entity_poly.entity_id
_entity_poly.type
_entity_poly.pdbx_seq_one_letter_code
_entity_poly.pdbx_strand_id
1 'polypeptide(L)'
;MTIREELFLFAEDDYRRFQQKLLPDYCELIGVRLSVLRKIAKRIAKENYLLFLAQGPEEYFEEKMLKGMVIGYLNPEKTGLDSILESVNNFIPKIDNWSVCDSFCSGLKCAKVYPEQFWTFIYKTLQKIIESRQVSPEKKNRIKLMKKRG
;
A
#
# COMPACT_ATOMS: atom_id res chain seq x y z
N MET A 1 21.72 -7.20 4.26
CA MET A 1 21.26 -6.63 2.99
C MET A 1 19.87 -6.06 3.21
N THR A 2 19.64 -4.80 2.83
CA THR A 2 18.35 -4.13 2.89
C THR A 2 17.48 -4.51 1.70
N ILE A 3 16.16 -4.25 1.77
CA ILE A 3 15.25 -4.50 0.63
C ILE A 3 15.62 -3.62 -0.57
N ARG A 4 16.03 -2.37 -0.35
CA ARG A 4 16.46 -1.48 -1.42
C ARG A 4 17.68 -2.03 -2.15
N GLU A 5 18.70 -2.47 -1.41
CA GLU A 5 19.89 -3.14 -1.98
C GLU A 5 19.49 -4.35 -2.81
N GLU A 6 18.58 -5.19 -2.31
CA GLU A 6 18.06 -6.35 -3.03
C GLU A 6 17.35 -5.96 -4.34
N LEU A 7 16.55 -4.89 -4.34
CA LEU A 7 15.87 -4.40 -5.54
C LEU A 7 16.87 -3.92 -6.60
N PHE A 8 17.93 -3.23 -6.20
CA PHE A 8 18.97 -2.78 -7.13
C PHE A 8 19.73 -3.92 -7.80
N LEU A 9 19.83 -5.10 -7.16
CA LEU A 9 20.40 -6.30 -7.81
C LEU A 9 19.58 -6.81 -9.00
N PHE A 10 18.28 -6.46 -9.05
CA PHE A 10 17.36 -6.84 -10.14
C PHE A 10 17.00 -5.65 -11.04
N ALA A 11 17.72 -4.53 -10.94
CA ALA A 11 17.46 -3.35 -11.76
C ALA A 11 17.80 -3.61 -13.23
N GLU A 12 16.85 -3.31 -14.11
CA GLU A 12 17.03 -3.37 -15.56
C GLU A 12 16.78 -1.98 -16.17
N ASP A 13 17.82 -1.32 -16.72
CA ASP A 13 17.69 0.05 -17.24
C ASP A 13 16.69 0.15 -18.40
N ASP A 14 16.71 -0.81 -19.32
CA ASP A 14 15.75 -0.85 -20.44
C ASP A 14 14.31 -1.00 -19.94
N TYR A 15 14.10 -1.79 -18.87
CA TYR A 15 12.78 -1.93 -18.28
C TYR A 15 12.35 -0.68 -17.54
N ARG A 16 13.27 -0.04 -16.80
CA ARG A 16 13.04 1.24 -16.15
C ARG A 16 12.56 2.29 -17.15
N ARG A 17 13.29 2.46 -18.27
CA ARG A 17 12.94 3.39 -19.35
C ARG A 17 11.58 3.06 -19.98
N PHE A 18 11.26 1.79 -20.12
CA PHE A 18 9.94 1.37 -20.58
C PHE A 18 8.83 1.75 -19.58
N GLN A 19 9.02 1.47 -18.29
CA GLN A 19 8.04 1.81 -17.24
C GLN A 19 7.86 3.32 -17.09
N GLN A 20 8.94 4.11 -17.22
CA GLN A 20 8.89 5.56 -17.14
C GLN A 20 7.97 6.18 -18.20
N LYS A 21 7.86 5.55 -19.38
CA LYS A 21 6.92 6.00 -20.43
C LYS A 21 5.44 5.72 -20.10
N LEU A 22 5.16 4.84 -19.14
CA LEU A 22 3.81 4.40 -18.76
C LEU A 22 3.32 5.03 -17.45
N LEU A 23 4.26 5.48 -16.61
CA LEU A 23 4.00 5.98 -15.27
C LEU A 23 4.16 7.50 -15.21
N PRO A 24 3.56 8.16 -14.21
CA PRO A 24 3.74 9.58 -14.01
C PRO A 24 5.21 9.96 -13.78
N ASP A 25 5.62 11.13 -14.28
CA ASP A 25 7.02 11.60 -14.23
C ASP A 25 7.60 11.78 -12.83
N TYR A 26 6.75 11.91 -11.79
CA TYR A 26 7.19 12.03 -10.40
C TYR A 26 7.54 10.69 -9.74
N CYS A 27 7.33 9.57 -10.44
CA CYS A 27 7.67 8.25 -9.92
C CYS A 27 9.14 7.93 -10.15
N GLU A 28 9.92 7.88 -9.07
CA GLU A 28 11.28 7.34 -9.11
C GLU A 28 11.24 5.82 -9.31
N LEU A 29 11.98 5.32 -10.29
CA LEU A 29 11.93 3.92 -10.74
C LEU A 29 13.30 3.25 -10.61
N ILE A 30 13.31 2.02 -10.10
CA ILE A 30 14.50 1.15 -10.12
C ILE A 30 14.57 0.36 -11.42
N GLY A 31 13.42 -0.09 -11.95
CA GLY A 31 13.34 -0.98 -13.11
C GLY A 31 13.29 -2.45 -12.74
N VAL A 32 12.49 -2.85 -11.74
CA VAL A 32 12.38 -4.26 -11.32
C VAL A 32 11.08 -4.89 -11.81
N ARG A 33 11.18 -6.05 -12.46
CA ARG A 33 10.03 -6.80 -12.99
C ARG A 33 9.05 -7.20 -11.88
N LEU A 34 7.76 -7.12 -12.16
CA LEU A 34 6.70 -7.58 -11.24
C LEU A 34 6.86 -9.04 -10.80
N SER A 35 7.43 -9.91 -11.64
CA SER A 35 7.70 -11.31 -11.28
C SER A 35 8.68 -11.44 -10.11
N VAL A 36 9.70 -10.58 -10.07
CA VAL A 36 10.68 -10.50 -8.97
C VAL A 36 10.03 -9.90 -7.73
N LEU A 37 9.32 -8.77 -7.87
CA LEU A 37 8.61 -8.14 -6.75
C LEU A 37 7.65 -9.10 -6.05
N ARG A 38 6.91 -9.92 -6.83
CA ARG A 38 6.03 -10.96 -6.26
C ARG A 38 6.80 -12.01 -5.44
N LYS A 39 8.00 -12.39 -5.85
CA LYS A 39 8.82 -13.35 -5.09
C LYS A 39 9.27 -12.74 -3.77
N ILE A 40 9.77 -11.50 -3.80
CA ILE A 40 10.22 -10.76 -2.61
C ILE A 40 9.03 -10.55 -1.66
N ALA A 41 7.88 -10.08 -2.16
CA ALA A 41 6.69 -9.84 -1.35
C ALA A 41 6.19 -11.11 -0.64
N LYS A 42 6.16 -12.25 -1.35
CA LYS A 42 5.78 -13.55 -0.76
C LYS A 42 6.73 -13.99 0.35
N ARG A 43 8.03 -13.69 0.22
CA ARG A 43 9.01 -13.97 1.26
C ARG A 43 8.76 -13.10 2.48
N ILE A 44 8.66 -11.78 2.30
CA ILE A 44 8.42 -10.83 3.38
C ILE A 44 7.11 -11.14 4.12
N ALA A 45 6.03 -11.47 3.40
CA ALA A 45 4.73 -11.80 4.00
C ALA A 45 4.76 -13.05 4.91
N LYS A 46 5.76 -13.93 4.76
CA LYS A 46 5.98 -15.10 5.63
C LYS A 46 6.95 -14.83 6.78
N GLU A 47 7.73 -13.76 6.68
CA GLU A 47 8.74 -13.34 7.65
C GLU A 47 8.20 -12.15 8.47
N ASN A 48 9.03 -11.17 8.81
CA ASN A 48 8.66 -10.01 9.61
C ASN A 48 8.02 -8.90 8.75
N TYR A 49 6.80 -9.18 8.25
CA TYR A 49 6.06 -8.22 7.43
C TYR A 49 5.71 -6.94 8.21
N LEU A 50 5.46 -7.02 9.52
CA LEU A 50 5.10 -5.86 10.35
C LEU A 50 6.22 -4.81 10.35
N LEU A 51 7.46 -5.23 10.57
CA LEU A 51 8.61 -4.34 10.52
C LEU A 51 8.77 -3.72 9.14
N PHE A 52 8.60 -4.51 8.08
CA PHE A 52 8.70 -4.01 6.70
C PHE A 52 7.60 -3.00 6.35
N LEU A 53 6.34 -3.25 6.73
CA LEU A 53 5.26 -2.30 6.46
C LEU A 53 5.46 -0.99 7.23
N ALA A 54 5.94 -1.07 8.48
CA ALA A 54 6.16 0.09 9.34
C ALA A 54 7.40 0.92 8.95
N GLN A 55 8.53 0.27 8.63
CA GLN A 55 9.84 0.94 8.49
C GLN A 55 10.51 0.70 7.14
N GLY A 56 9.93 -0.15 6.28
CA GLY A 56 10.47 -0.41 4.96
C GLY A 56 10.49 0.86 4.10
N PRO A 57 11.40 0.94 3.12
CA PRO A 57 11.56 2.11 2.28
C PRO A 57 10.33 2.35 1.38
N GLU A 58 10.13 3.59 0.93
CA GLU A 58 8.97 4.02 0.11
C GLU A 58 9.32 5.09 -0.94
N GLU A 59 10.62 5.29 -1.23
CA GLU A 59 11.07 6.34 -2.15
C GLU A 59 10.80 5.94 -3.61
N TYR A 60 11.06 4.68 -3.93
CA TYR A 60 10.88 4.17 -5.30
C TYR A 60 9.49 3.57 -5.50
N PHE A 61 9.02 3.63 -6.75
CA PHE A 61 7.78 2.99 -7.19
C PHE A 61 7.72 1.51 -6.80
N GLU A 62 8.81 0.77 -7.02
CA GLU A 62 8.91 -0.65 -6.69
C GLU A 62 8.77 -0.93 -5.20
N GLU A 63 9.25 -0.03 -4.34
CA GLU A 63 9.15 -0.16 -2.89
C GLU A 63 7.69 0.00 -2.42
N LYS A 64 6.99 1.02 -2.94
CA LYS A 64 5.55 1.22 -2.71
C LYS A 64 4.73 0.02 -3.23
N MET A 65 5.05 -0.42 -4.44
CA MET A 65 4.43 -1.60 -5.05
C MET A 65 4.63 -2.85 -4.18
N LEU A 66 5.83 -3.04 -3.65
CA LEU A 66 6.18 -4.18 -2.82
C LEU A 66 5.36 -4.22 -1.52
N LYS A 67 5.15 -3.07 -0.87
CA LYS A 67 4.27 -2.98 0.32
C LYS A 67 2.85 -3.41 0.02
N GLY A 68 2.28 -2.92 -1.08
CA GLY A 68 0.95 -3.34 -1.53
C GLY A 68 0.86 -4.86 -1.78
N MET A 69 1.87 -5.42 -2.45
CA MET A 69 1.93 -6.86 -2.70
C MET A 69 2.09 -7.69 -1.43
N VAL A 70 2.89 -7.24 -0.45
CA VAL A 70 3.04 -7.91 0.85
C VAL A 70 1.68 -8.03 1.54
N ILE A 71 0.91 -6.94 1.61
CA ILE A 71 -0.44 -6.94 2.18
C ILE A 71 -1.34 -7.95 1.45
N GLY A 72 -1.29 -7.98 0.12
CA GLY A 72 -2.05 -8.94 -0.70
C GLY A 72 -1.69 -10.41 -0.46
N TYR A 73 -0.49 -10.70 0.06
CA TYR A 73 -0.03 -12.06 0.38
C TYR A 73 -0.22 -12.46 1.86
N LEU A 74 -0.71 -11.57 2.72
CA LEU A 74 -1.01 -11.91 4.10
C LEU A 74 -2.12 -12.96 4.16
N ASN A 75 -1.93 -13.98 5.01
CA ASN A 75 -2.95 -14.99 5.24
C ASN A 75 -3.90 -14.51 6.36
N PRO A 76 -5.20 -14.32 6.10
CA PRO A 76 -6.19 -13.89 7.10
C PRO A 76 -6.29 -14.82 8.31
N GLU A 77 -6.11 -16.14 8.13
CA GLU A 77 -6.16 -17.12 9.23
C GLU A 77 -5.00 -16.95 10.21
N LYS A 78 -3.83 -16.54 9.71
CA LYS A 78 -2.62 -16.34 10.54
C LYS A 78 -2.51 -14.92 11.07
N THR A 79 -2.92 -13.95 10.27
CA THR A 79 -2.72 -12.52 10.53
C THR A 79 -3.91 -11.89 11.24
N GLY A 80 -5.10 -12.46 11.09
CA GLY A 80 -6.36 -11.82 11.44
C GLY A 80 -6.82 -10.86 10.34
N LEU A 81 -8.11 -10.90 10.03
CA LEU A 81 -8.70 -10.03 9.01
C LEU A 81 -8.60 -8.54 9.40
N ASP A 82 -8.80 -8.21 10.67
CA ASP A 82 -8.73 -6.82 11.15
C ASP A 82 -7.35 -6.21 10.96
N SER A 83 -6.28 -6.95 11.25
CA SER A 83 -4.90 -6.49 11.02
C SER A 83 -4.59 -6.30 9.53
N ILE A 84 -5.19 -7.12 8.66
CA ILE A 84 -5.10 -6.91 7.20
C ILE A 84 -5.85 -5.64 6.81
N LEU A 85 -7.08 -5.43 7.29
CA LEU A 85 -7.86 -4.22 7.00
C LEU A 85 -7.17 -2.95 7.51
N GLU A 86 -6.50 -3.01 8.66
CA GLU A 86 -5.67 -1.92 9.17
C GLU A 86 -4.47 -1.64 8.24
N SER A 87 -3.79 -2.70 7.78
CA SER A 87 -2.68 -2.57 6.82
C SER A 87 -3.15 -1.95 5.50
N VAL A 88 -4.33 -2.36 5.01
CA VAL A 88 -5.00 -1.79 3.83
C VAL A 88 -5.30 -0.31 4.06
N ASN A 89 -5.91 0.05 5.19
CA ASN A 89 -6.22 1.43 5.55
C ASN A 89 -4.98 2.33 5.57
N ASN A 90 -3.87 1.83 6.10
CA ASN A 90 -2.61 2.55 6.16
C ASN A 90 -1.91 2.66 4.79
N PHE A 91 -2.20 1.74 3.88
CA PHE A 91 -1.64 1.73 2.53
C PHE A 91 -2.41 2.59 1.53
N ILE A 92 -3.74 2.71 1.67
CA ILE A 92 -4.59 3.50 0.75
C ILE A 92 -4.04 4.91 0.48
N PRO A 93 -3.64 5.71 1.48
CA PRO A 93 -3.10 7.06 1.24
C PRO A 93 -1.78 7.09 0.46
N LYS A 94 -1.08 5.96 0.36
CA LYS A 94 0.20 5.81 -0.35
C LYS A 94 0.02 5.43 -1.83
N ILE A 95 -1.21 5.13 -2.24
CA ILE A 95 -1.54 4.83 -3.64
C ILE A 95 -1.63 6.17 -4.37
N ASP A 96 -0.59 6.48 -5.14
CA ASP A 96 -0.47 7.74 -5.89
C ASP A 96 -0.63 7.57 -7.40
N ASN A 97 -0.58 6.34 -7.92
CA ASN A 97 -0.70 6.05 -9.34
C ASN A 97 -1.57 4.81 -9.63
N TRP A 98 -2.03 4.72 -10.87
CA TRP A 98 -2.91 3.66 -11.36
C TRP A 98 -2.28 2.26 -11.23
N SER A 99 -0.98 2.13 -11.48
CA SER A 99 -0.31 0.83 -11.48
C SER A 99 -0.23 0.21 -10.09
N VAL A 100 0.04 1.03 -9.07
CA VAL A 100 -0.01 0.60 -7.65
C VAL A 100 -1.45 0.23 -7.27
N CYS A 101 -2.44 1.02 -7.69
CA CYS A 101 -3.86 0.73 -7.43
C CYS A 101 -4.27 -0.63 -8.01
N ASP A 102 -4.04 -0.85 -9.30
CA ASP A 102 -4.46 -2.06 -10.01
C ASP A 102 -3.75 -3.30 -9.48
N SER A 103 -2.45 -3.18 -9.20
CA SER A 103 -1.66 -4.28 -8.65
C SER A 103 -2.08 -4.64 -7.22
N PHE A 104 -2.36 -3.64 -6.39
CA PHE A 104 -2.83 -3.84 -5.03
C PHE A 104 -4.22 -4.51 -5.00
N CYS A 105 -5.18 -3.93 -5.71
CA CYS A 105 -6.55 -4.45 -5.79
C CYS A 105 -6.60 -5.88 -6.36
N SER A 106 -5.82 -6.15 -7.41
CA SER A 106 -5.75 -7.49 -8.00
C SER A 106 -5.06 -8.51 -7.08
N GLY A 107 -4.10 -8.05 -6.26
CA GLY A 107 -3.36 -8.86 -5.29
C GLY A 107 -4.13 -9.19 -4.02
N LEU A 108 -5.10 -8.36 -3.62
CA LEU A 108 -5.86 -8.48 -2.38
C LEU A 108 -6.93 -9.59 -2.43
N LYS A 109 -6.49 -10.85 -2.55
CA LYS A 109 -7.37 -12.01 -2.75
C LYS A 109 -8.34 -12.25 -1.60
N CYS A 110 -7.97 -11.88 -0.37
CA CYS A 110 -8.84 -12.00 0.80
C CYS A 110 -10.13 -11.20 0.66
N ALA A 111 -10.16 -10.12 -0.14
CA ALA A 111 -11.39 -9.36 -0.40
C ALA A 111 -12.47 -10.19 -1.10
N LYS A 112 -12.07 -11.21 -1.88
CA LYS A 112 -13.02 -12.15 -2.49
C LYS A 112 -13.58 -13.17 -1.50
N VAL A 113 -12.83 -13.47 -0.45
CA VAL A 113 -13.21 -14.43 0.60
C VAL A 113 -14.08 -13.75 1.66
N TYR A 114 -13.82 -12.48 1.95
CA TYR A 114 -14.50 -11.68 2.98
C TYR A 114 -15.19 -10.43 2.40
N PRO A 115 -16.12 -10.58 1.43
CA PRO A 115 -16.66 -9.45 0.68
C PRO A 115 -17.46 -8.47 1.56
N GLU A 116 -18.20 -8.95 2.55
CA GLU A 116 -19.02 -8.09 3.42
C GLU A 116 -18.17 -7.20 4.34
N GLN A 117 -17.09 -7.76 4.88
CA GLN A 117 -16.16 -7.05 5.75
C GLN A 117 -15.40 -5.99 4.96
N PHE A 118 -14.95 -6.33 3.74
CA PHE A 118 -14.32 -5.37 2.84
C PHE A 118 -15.30 -4.29 2.37
N TRP A 119 -16.54 -4.64 2.05
CA TRP A 119 -17.58 -3.67 1.70
C TRP A 119 -17.83 -2.68 2.84
N THR A 120 -18.01 -3.20 4.06
CA THR A 120 -18.18 -2.39 5.27
C THR A 120 -16.99 -1.45 5.49
N PHE A 121 -15.78 -1.97 5.33
CA PHE A 121 -14.55 -1.20 5.44
C PHE A 121 -14.46 -0.09 4.39
N ILE A 122 -14.71 -0.40 3.11
CA ILE A 122 -14.67 0.55 2.00
C ILE A 122 -15.71 1.64 2.20
N TYR A 123 -16.95 1.27 2.52
CA TYR A 123 -18.04 2.22 2.76
C TYR A 123 -17.67 3.20 3.88
N LYS A 124 -17.20 2.70 5.02
CA LYS A 124 -16.73 3.55 6.14
C LYS A 124 -15.58 4.47 5.72
N THR A 125 -14.66 3.97 4.91
CA THR A 125 -13.51 4.75 4.43
C THR A 125 -13.94 5.86 3.47
N LEU A 126 -14.81 5.55 2.51
CA LEU A 126 -15.38 6.53 1.58
C LEU A 126 -16.19 7.59 2.32
N GLN A 127 -17.02 7.19 3.28
CA GLN A 127 -17.79 8.12 4.09
C GLN A 127 -16.87 9.10 4.83
N LYS A 128 -15.82 8.61 5.51
CA LYS A 128 -14.83 9.47 6.17
C LYS A 128 -14.16 10.44 5.19
N ILE A 129 -13.83 10.00 3.98
CA ILE A 129 -13.21 10.85 2.95
C ILE A 129 -14.18 11.96 2.53
N ILE A 130 -15.44 11.61 2.20
CA ILE A 130 -16.48 12.55 1.79
C ILE A 130 -16.72 13.59 2.87
N GLU A 131 -16.95 13.16 4.11
CA GLU A 131 -17.13 14.04 5.27
C GLU A 131 -15.93 14.96 5.45
N SER A 132 -14.70 14.42 5.35
CA SER A 132 -13.49 15.23 5.47
C SER A 132 -13.38 16.30 4.39
N ARG A 133 -13.90 16.07 3.18
CA ARG A 133 -13.88 17.07 2.09
C ARG A 133 -14.93 18.16 2.27
N GLN A 134 -16.04 17.85 2.97
CA GLN A 134 -17.09 18.82 3.29
C GLN A 134 -16.76 19.70 4.51
N VAL A 135 -15.84 19.26 5.38
CA VAL A 135 -15.44 20.04 6.58
C VAL A 135 -14.28 20.98 6.26
N SER A 136 -14.49 22.29 6.42
CA SER A 136 -13.45 23.31 6.26
C SER A 136 -12.24 23.07 7.20
N PRO A 137 -11.02 23.48 6.82
CA PRO A 137 -9.83 23.34 7.66
C PRO A 137 -9.99 23.95 9.07
N GLU A 138 -10.68 25.09 9.17
CA GLU A 138 -11.00 25.78 10.42
C GLU A 138 -11.87 24.91 11.34
N LYS A 139 -12.92 24.30 10.78
CA LYS A 139 -13.84 23.43 11.53
C LYS A 139 -13.13 22.14 11.98
N LYS A 140 -12.23 21.59 11.15
CA LYS A 140 -11.37 20.46 11.55
C LYS A 140 -10.45 20.82 12.71
N ASN A 141 -9.80 21.99 12.67
CA ASN A 141 -8.91 22.45 13.74
C ASN A 141 -9.68 22.67 15.04
N ARG A 142 -10.88 23.25 14.98
CA ARG A 142 -11.74 23.44 16.15
C ARG A 142 -12.14 22.10 16.81
N ILE A 143 -12.50 21.08 16.01
CA ILE A 143 -12.79 19.73 16.52
C ILE A 143 -11.54 19.08 17.16
N LYS A 144 -10.36 19.23 16.55
CA LYS A 144 -9.10 18.72 17.13
C LYS A 144 -8.76 19.36 18.48
N LEU A 145 -8.97 20.68 18.61
CA LEU A 145 -8.77 21.40 19.87
C LEU A 145 -9.74 20.93 20.97
N MET A 146 -10.98 20.63 20.61
CA MET A 146 -11.98 20.10 21.56
C MET A 146 -11.59 18.72 22.10
N LYS A 147 -11.09 17.81 21.23
CA LYS A 147 -10.65 16.46 21.64
C LYS A 147 -9.36 16.42 22.46
N LYS A 148 -8.55 17.49 22.45
CA LYS A 148 -7.32 17.60 23.26
C LYS A 148 -7.57 18.13 24.67
N ARG A 149 -8.78 18.62 24.96
CA ARG A 149 -9.14 19.29 26.22
C ARG A 149 -10.03 18.44 27.14
N GLY A 150 -10.41 17.24 26.71
CA GLY A 150 -11.08 16.21 27.53
C GLY A 150 -10.22 14.97 27.60
#